data_AF-A0A7V5DUX8-F1
#
_entry.id   AF-A0A7V5DUX8-F1
#
_cell.length_a   1.000
_cell.length_b   1.000
_cell.length_c   1.000
_cell.angle_alpha   90.00
_cell.angle_beta   90.00
_cell.angle_gamma   90.00
#
_symmetry.space_group_name_H-M   'P 1'
#
loop_
_entity.id
_entity.type
_entity.pdbx_description
1 polymer ?
#
loop_
_entity_poly.entity_id
_entity_poly.type
_entity_poly.pdbx_seq_one_letter_code
_entity_poly.pdbx_strand_id
1 'polypeptide(L)'
;MSIYRVIFTWKGKELELKARSLDLTHPYFVSIKDLIFPEGPKLIINPAEDELLKSFGKSKHIMIPFQTVHLIEELMDEEAQPSKVRTFKVIEGENEKKTAKGKTRTKKGSSTEDPTDTK
;
A
#
# COMPACT_ATOMS: atom_id res chain seq x y z
N MET A 1 13.36 -1.86 13.40
CA MET A 1 12.51 -1.83 14.60
C MET A 1 11.36 -2.79 14.39
N SER A 2 10.83 -3.38 15.45
CA SER A 2 9.63 -4.22 15.34
C SER A 2 8.39 -3.33 15.33
N ILE A 3 7.41 -3.68 14.50
CA ILE A 3 6.09 -3.06 14.51
C ILE A 3 5.10 -4.12 14.96
N TYR A 4 4.32 -3.79 15.98
CA TYR A 4 3.26 -4.68 16.44
C TYR A 4 1.97 -4.37 15.72
N ARG A 5 1.30 -5.41 15.25
CA ARG A 5 -0.08 -5.34 14.75
C ARG A 5 -1.01 -5.99 15.76
N VAL A 6 -2.06 -5.28 16.15
CA VAL A 6 -3.07 -5.74 17.11
C VAL A 6 -4.43 -5.73 16.43
N ILE A 7 -5.07 -6.89 16.35
CA ILE A 7 -6.42 -7.08 15.80
C ILE A 7 -7.38 -7.29 16.96
N PHE A 8 -8.43 -6.47 17.05
CA PHE A 8 -9.37 -6.48 18.18
C PHE A 8 -10.78 -6.06 17.75
N THR A 9 -11.79 -6.38 18.56
CA THR A 9 -13.18 -5.98 18.32
C THR A 9 -13.52 -4.72 19.10
N TRP A 10 -14.08 -3.73 18.42
CA TRP A 10 -14.59 -2.50 19.00
C TRP A 10 -15.97 -2.19 18.42
N LYS A 11 -16.97 -1.99 19.30
CA LYS A 11 -18.36 -1.70 18.90
C LYS A 11 -18.92 -2.68 17.85
N GLY A 12 -18.56 -3.96 17.96
CA GLY A 12 -19.02 -5.01 17.05
C GLY A 12 -18.31 -5.05 15.69
N LYS A 13 -17.23 -4.28 15.52
CA LYS A 13 -16.40 -4.29 14.31
C LYS A 13 -14.98 -4.71 14.66
N GLU A 14 -14.35 -5.45 13.76
CA GLU A 14 -12.93 -5.76 13.85
C GLU A 14 -12.11 -4.56 13.37
N LEU A 15 -11.12 -4.16 14.18
CA LEU A 15 -10.19 -3.07 13.90
C LEU A 15 -8.75 -3.56 14.02
N GLU A 16 -7.87 -2.91 13.27
CA GLU A 16 -6.43 -3.15 13.27
C GLU A 16 -5.70 -1.89 13.77
N LEU A 17 -4.79 -2.06 14.74
CA LEU A 17 -3.84 -1.02 15.16
C LEU A 17 -2.41 -1.46 14.91
N LYS A 18 -1.57 -0.53 14.48
CA LYS A 18 -0.12 -0.69 14.42
C LYS A 18 0.55 0.18 15.48
N ALA A 19 1.60 -0.33 16.11
CA ALA A 19 2.29 0.36 17.20
C ALA A 19 3.77 -0.03 17.26
N ARG A 20 4.61 0.85 17.83
CA ARG A 20 6.02 0.55 18.05
C ARG A 20 6.29 -0.16 19.38
N SER A 21 5.36 -0.08 20.32
CA SER A 21 5.54 -0.66 21.65
C SER A 21 4.24 -1.22 22.21
N LEU A 22 4.32 -2.42 22.77
CA LEU A 22 3.27 -3.04 23.57
C LEU A 22 3.77 -3.27 25.00
N ASP A 23 2.88 -3.09 25.95
CA ASP A 23 3.09 -3.38 27.36
C ASP A 23 2.00 -4.32 27.85
N LEU A 24 2.42 -5.54 28.17
CA LEU A 24 1.58 -6.67 28.57
C LEU A 24 1.65 -6.92 30.08
N THR A 25 2.23 -6.00 30.87
CA THR A 25 2.33 -6.14 32.34
C THR A 25 0.97 -5.96 33.03
N HIS A 26 0.10 -5.18 32.41
CA HIS A 26 -1.35 -5.34 32.30
C HIS A 26 -1.98 -6.75 32.47
N PRO A 27 -2.43 -7.26 33.64
CA PRO A 27 -3.03 -8.60 33.70
C PRO A 27 -4.30 -8.78 32.84
N TYR A 28 -5.01 -7.68 32.54
CA TYR A 28 -6.27 -7.70 31.80
C TYR A 28 -6.28 -6.81 30.57
N PHE A 29 -5.23 -6.01 30.36
CA PHE A 29 -5.19 -5.03 29.29
C PHE A 29 -3.86 -5.10 28.56
N VAL A 30 -3.94 -5.02 27.24
CA VAL A 30 -2.81 -4.73 26.36
C VAL A 30 -2.66 -3.23 26.28
N SER A 31 -1.54 -2.71 26.77
CA SER A 31 -1.22 -1.29 26.66
C SER A 31 -0.45 -1.04 25.36
N ILE A 32 -1.07 -0.32 24.44
CA ILE A 32 -0.52 0.00 23.12
C ILE A 32 0.03 1.43 23.18
N LYS A 33 1.32 1.59 22.87
CA LYS A 33 2.04 2.86 22.92
C LYS A 33 2.66 3.16 21.55
N ASP A 34 2.81 4.44 21.23
CA ASP A 34 3.44 4.91 19.99
C ASP A 34 2.72 4.34 18.75
N LEU A 35 1.43 4.68 18.64
CA LEU A 35 0.56 4.30 17.54
C LEU A 35 1.10 4.80 16.20
N ILE A 36 1.03 3.94 15.20
CA ILE A 36 1.42 4.22 13.83
C ILE A 36 0.14 4.31 13.02
N PHE A 37 -0.19 5.51 12.58
CA PHE A 37 -1.26 5.73 11.63
C PHE A 37 -0.67 5.81 10.21
N PRO A 38 -1.37 5.27 9.21
CA PRO A 38 -0.98 5.47 7.82
C PRO A 38 -1.06 6.97 7.46
N GLU A 39 0.07 7.56 7.09
CA GLU A 39 0.14 8.95 6.64
C GLU A 39 0.05 9.00 5.10
N GLY A 40 -0.90 9.78 4.56
CA GLY A 40 -0.94 10.10 3.14
C GLY A 40 -2.35 10.25 2.56
N PRO A 41 -2.52 11.04 1.48
CA PRO A 41 -3.79 11.15 0.78
C PRO A 41 -4.09 9.84 0.05
N LYS A 42 -4.96 9.00 0.63
CA LYS A 42 -5.49 7.82 -0.06
C LYS A 42 -6.69 8.23 -0.91
N LEU A 43 -6.62 7.98 -2.22
CA LEU A 43 -7.74 8.16 -3.16
C LEU A 43 -8.96 7.28 -2.78
N ILE A 44 -8.71 6.18 -2.06
CA ILE A 44 -9.72 5.26 -1.55
C ILE A 44 -9.64 5.27 -0.02
N ILE A 45 -10.70 5.75 0.63
CA ILE A 45 -10.81 5.76 2.09
C ILE A 45 -11.40 4.42 2.54
N ASN A 46 -10.65 3.69 3.37
CA ASN A 46 -11.19 2.52 4.07
C ASN A 46 -12.05 3.00 5.26
N PRO A 47 -13.35 2.66 5.33
CA PRO A 47 -14.22 3.11 6.42
C PRO A 47 -13.76 2.64 7.81
N ALA A 48 -13.10 1.47 7.91
CA ALA A 48 -12.55 0.99 9.17
C ALA A 48 -11.36 1.84 9.65
N GLU A 49 -10.54 2.33 8.71
CA GLU A 49 -9.39 3.20 8.99
C GLU A 49 -9.84 4.60 9.43
N ASP A 50 -10.89 5.14 8.80
CA ASP A 50 -11.49 6.41 9.21
C ASP A 50 -12.12 6.33 10.60
N GLU A 51 -12.82 5.23 10.92
CA GLU A 51 -13.35 4.99 12.27
C GLU A 51 -12.24 4.85 13.32
N LEU A 52 -11.13 4.21 12.95
CA LEU A 52 -9.93 4.10 13.77
C LEU A 52 -9.34 5.48 14.07
N LEU A 53 -9.12 6.31 13.04
CA LEU A 53 -8.60 7.67 13.18
C LEU A 53 -9.53 8.56 14.01
N LYS A 54 -10.85 8.46 13.81
CA LYS A 54 -11.84 9.20 14.60
C LYS A 54 -11.85 8.77 16.07
N SER A 55 -11.71 7.48 16.34
CA SER A 55 -11.79 6.93 17.70
C SER A 55 -10.47 7.09 18.46
N PHE A 56 -9.34 6.96 17.78
CA PHE A 56 -8.03 6.76 18.40
C PHE A 56 -6.93 7.69 17.89
N GLY A 57 -7.16 8.48 16.84
CA GLY A 57 -6.12 9.31 16.20
C GLY A 57 -5.53 10.42 17.08
N LYS A 58 -6.20 10.77 18.19
CA LYS A 58 -5.69 11.74 19.18
C LYS A 58 -5.12 11.09 20.45
N SER A 59 -5.17 9.78 20.55
CA SER A 59 -4.77 9.05 21.75
C SER A 59 -3.27 8.80 21.74
N LYS A 60 -2.57 9.16 22.82
CA LYS A 60 -1.14 8.89 22.99
C LYS A 60 -0.87 7.43 23.37
N HIS A 61 -1.74 6.85 24.18
CA HIS A 61 -1.70 5.45 24.60
C HIS A 61 -3.13 4.90 24.62
N ILE A 62 -3.27 3.59 24.43
CA ILE A 62 -4.55 2.89 24.50
C ILE A 62 -4.39 1.67 25.37
N MET A 63 -5.38 1.37 26.21
CA MET A 63 -5.45 0.12 26.95
C MET A 63 -6.64 -0.67 26.42
N ILE A 64 -6.37 -1.80 25.75
CA ILE A 64 -7.40 -2.65 25.17
C ILE A 64 -7.56 -3.88 26.04
N PRO A 65 -8.79 -4.22 26.47
CA PRO A 65 -9.01 -5.43 27.25
C PRO A 65 -8.60 -6.69 26.46
N PHE A 66 -7.85 -7.60 27.08
CA PHE A 66 -7.33 -8.82 26.42
C PHE A 66 -8.43 -9.66 25.79
N GLN A 67 -9.61 -9.72 26.41
CA GLN A 67 -10.74 -10.50 25.88
C GLN A 67 -11.27 -10.00 24.54
N THR A 68 -10.94 -8.77 24.14
CA THR A 68 -11.37 -8.19 22.85
C THR A 68 -10.29 -8.34 21.77
N VAL A 69 -9.09 -8.77 22.14
CA VAL A 69 -7.95 -8.94 21.23
C VAL A 69 -8.00 -10.34 20.63
N HIS A 70 -7.94 -10.42 19.30
CA HIS A 70 -7.95 -11.68 18.55
C HIS A 70 -6.54 -12.13 18.20
N LEU A 71 -5.67 -11.18 17.84
CA LEU A 71 -4.32 -11.47 17.38
C LEU A 71 -3.36 -10.32 17.69
N ILE A 72 -2.15 -10.67 18.11
CA ILE A 72 -1.00 -9.77 18.21
C ILE A 72 0.12 -10.37 17.39
N GLU A 73 0.63 -9.61 16.43
CA GLU A 73 1.78 -9.99 15.61
C GLU A 73 2.92 -9.01 15.82
N GLU A 74 4.14 -9.54 15.78
CA GLU A 74 5.36 -8.75 15.68
C GLU A 74 5.88 -8.84 14.25
N LEU A 75 5.92 -7.70 13.56
CA LEU A 75 6.34 -7.58 12.17
C LEU A 75 7.72 -6.93 12.10
N MET A 76 8.51 -7.34 11.10
CA MET A 76 9.74 -6.64 10.73
C MET A 76 9.37 -5.34 9.97
N ASP A 77 10.12 -4.26 10.18
CA ASP A 77 9.83 -2.91 9.61
C ASP A 77 9.55 -2.93 8.09
N GLU A 78 10.19 -3.82 7.32
CA GLU A 78 10.02 -3.91 5.86
C GLU A 78 8.65 -4.47 5.44
N GLU A 79 8.05 -5.33 6.26
CA GLU A 79 6.76 -6.00 6.01
C GLU A 79 5.57 -5.19 6.51
N ALA A 80 5.81 -4.18 7.36
CA ALA A 80 4.76 -3.34 7.93
C ALA A 80 4.21 -2.28 6.95
N GLN A 81 4.86 -2.09 5.80
CA GLN A 81 4.43 -1.17 4.74
C GLN A 81 3.00 -1.50 4.28
N PRO A 82 2.13 -0.48 4.07
CA PRO A 82 0.81 -0.73 3.52
C PRO A 82 0.94 -1.43 2.16
N SER A 83 0.08 -2.43 1.94
CA SER A 83 0.05 -3.25 0.73
C SER A 83 0.25 -2.40 -0.52
N LYS A 84 1.35 -2.66 -1.23
CA LYS A 84 1.79 -1.89 -2.40
C LYS A 84 0.68 -1.90 -3.46
N VAL A 85 -0.04 -0.79 -3.59
CA VAL A 85 -1.10 -0.65 -4.61
C VAL A 85 -0.46 -0.83 -5.97
N ARG A 86 -0.80 -1.92 -6.66
CA ARG A 86 -0.35 -2.15 -8.03
C ARG A 86 -1.20 -1.29 -8.95
N THR A 87 -0.57 -0.35 -9.64
CA THR A 87 -1.21 0.41 -10.72
C THR A 87 -1.55 -0.55 -11.84
N PHE A 88 -2.84 -0.75 -12.11
CA PHE A 88 -3.30 -1.45 -13.30
C PHE A 88 -3.44 -0.43 -14.44
N LYS A 89 -2.90 -0.77 -15.61
CA LYS A 89 -3.07 0.02 -16.83
C LYS A 89 -4.40 -0.42 -17.45
N VAL A 90 -5.42 0.43 -17.39
CA VAL A 90 -6.70 0.18 -18.06
C VAL A 90 -6.43 0.21 -19.57
N ILE A 91 -6.60 -0.93 -20.23
CA ILE A 91 -6.62 -1.01 -21.70
C ILE A 91 -8.09 -0.93 -22.07
N GLU A 92 -8.53 0.25 -22.52
CA GLU A 92 -9.84 0.37 -23.16
C GLU A 92 -9.79 -0.42 -24.48
N GLY A 93 -10.55 -1.51 -24.53
CA GLY A 93 -10.65 -2.36 -25.70
C GLY A 93 -11.44 -1.66 -26.79
N GLU A 94 -10.72 -1.03 -27.73
CA GLU A 94 -11.27 -0.60 -29.01
C GLU A 94 -11.54 -1.84 -29.88
N ASN A 95 -12.82 -2.09 -30.14
CA ASN A 95 -13.27 -3.18 -31.00
C ASN A 95 -13.70 -2.57 -32.34
N GLU A 96 -12.89 -2.72 -33.40
CA GLU A 96 -13.30 -3.32 -34.69
C GLU A 96 -12.22 -3.24 -35.82
N LYS A 97 -11.76 -4.44 -36.20
CA LYS A 97 -11.50 -5.00 -37.55
C LYS A 97 -10.93 -4.14 -38.70
N LYS A 98 -9.72 -4.58 -39.10
CA LYS A 98 -9.23 -4.94 -40.47
C LYS A 98 -9.34 -3.92 -41.62
N THR A 99 -8.18 -3.58 -42.19
CA THR A 99 -7.95 -3.80 -43.64
C THR A 99 -6.47 -4.13 -43.92
N ALA A 100 -6.26 -5.17 -44.73
CA ALA A 100 -4.98 -5.69 -45.15
C ALA A 100 -4.45 -5.02 -46.43
N LYS A 101 -3.12 -4.85 -46.54
CA LYS A 101 -2.24 -5.24 -47.68
C LYS A 101 -1.00 -4.36 -47.73
N GLY A 102 0.17 -4.99 -47.92
CA GLY A 102 1.31 -4.25 -48.48
C GLY A 102 2.71 -4.86 -48.37
N LYS A 103 2.94 -6.01 -49.03
CA LYS A 103 4.19 -6.42 -49.71
C LYS A 103 5.58 -6.16 -49.07
N THR A 104 6.23 -7.28 -48.78
CA THR A 104 7.65 -7.65 -48.96
C THR A 104 8.50 -6.77 -49.91
N ARG A 105 9.71 -6.37 -49.47
CA ARG A 105 11.00 -6.63 -50.19
C ARG A 105 12.25 -6.15 -49.42
N THR A 106 13.17 -7.08 -49.22
CA THR A 106 14.62 -6.88 -48.97
C THR A 106 15.34 -6.25 -50.17
N LYS A 107 16.27 -5.30 -49.94
CA LYS A 107 17.66 -5.29 -50.48
C LYS A 107 18.45 -4.04 -50.06
N LYS A 108 19.53 -4.27 -49.31
CA LYS A 108 20.95 -3.98 -49.60
C LYS A 108 21.29 -2.83 -50.58
N GLY A 109 22.12 -1.89 -50.12
CA GLY A 109 23.20 -1.30 -50.95
C GLY A 109 23.29 0.23 -51.06
N SER A 110 24.32 0.78 -50.41
CA SER A 110 25.36 1.68 -50.95
C SER A 110 25.01 3.06 -51.55
N SER A 111 25.55 4.08 -50.86
CA SER A 111 26.32 5.26 -51.31
C SER A 111 25.70 6.25 -52.31
N THR A 112 25.67 7.54 -51.96
CA THR A 112 26.47 8.58 -52.65
C THR A 112 26.47 9.90 -51.86
N GLU A 113 27.68 10.28 -51.45
CA GLU A 113 28.33 11.60 -51.57
C GLU A 113 27.80 12.85 -50.86
N ASP A 114 28.74 13.40 -50.08
CA ASP A 114 28.84 14.76 -49.52
C ASP A 114 28.54 15.87 -50.53
N PRO A 115 28.33 17.11 -50.05
CA PRO A 115 29.48 18.00 -50.16
C PRO A 115 29.66 19.00 -49.00
N THR A 116 30.95 19.20 -48.72
CA THR A 116 31.66 20.46 -48.38
C THR A 116 31.80 20.94 -46.94
N ASP A 117 33.09 21.16 -46.67
CA ASP A 117 33.70 22.28 -45.94
C ASP A 117 33.63 22.28 -44.42
N THR A 118 34.79 22.15 -43.77
CA THR A 118 35.60 23.35 -43.42
C THR A 118 36.92 22.92 -42.75
N LYS A 119 38.02 23.20 -43.47
CA LYS A 119 39.34 23.70 -43.01
C LYS A 119 40.25 22.85 -42.13
#